data_AF-A0A359IL12-F1
#
_entry.id   AF-A0A359IL12-F1
#
_cell.length_a   1.000
_cell.length_b   1.000
_cell.length_c   1.000
_cell.angle_alpha   90.00
_cell.angle_beta   90.00
_cell.angle_gamma   90.00
#
_symmetry.space_group_name_H-M   'P 1'
#
loop_
_entity.id
_entity.type
_entity.pdbx_description
1 polymer ?
#
loop_
_entity_poly.entity_id
_entity_poly.type
_entity_poly.pdbx_seq_one_letter_code
_entity_poly.pdbx_strand_id
1 'polypeptide(L)'
;MLKVPNYSISALYWEYMSKIYEIENSAQYDELAEAMRKMRLYADLEHIMEIYSRVINRMSNRDLLYYNEATSKGIFITLVHTDGLYLIESEKSADGGYTDLYIKENVLYKEHIKYRYMIEFKHIKEKDLKGDTKNESREMIIEKNQGIIEENKTKAKMQLERYMKEYNIINDSEKELKKLIIITVGRKYAVWEVVE
;
A
#
# COMPACT_ATOMS: atom_id res chain seq x y z
N MET A 1 14.46 -12.16 21.73
CA MET A 1 15.50 -12.28 20.68
C MET A 1 15.04 -11.46 19.49
N LEU A 2 15.70 -10.32 19.23
CA LEU A 2 15.47 -9.47 18.06
C LEU A 2 15.89 -10.23 16.80
N LYS A 3 14.94 -10.86 16.12
CA LYS A 3 15.18 -11.45 14.80
C LYS A 3 15.18 -10.31 13.78
N VAL A 4 16.39 -9.94 13.39
CA VAL A 4 16.80 -9.26 12.15
C VAL A 4 15.64 -9.01 11.17
N PRO A 5 15.27 -7.74 10.86
CA PRO A 5 14.28 -7.46 9.84
C PRO A 5 14.78 -7.98 8.50
N ASN A 6 13.87 -8.53 7.73
CA ASN A 6 14.09 -9.30 6.50
C ASN A 6 14.88 -8.53 5.42
N TYR A 7 16.21 -8.44 5.55
CA TYR A 7 17.13 -7.67 4.70
C TYR A 7 16.93 -7.94 3.20
N SER A 8 16.56 -9.16 2.82
CA SER A 8 16.34 -9.56 1.42
C SER A 8 15.13 -8.87 0.78
N ILE A 9 14.08 -8.61 1.56
CA ILE A 9 12.88 -7.92 1.08
C ILE A 9 13.18 -6.42 0.93
N SER A 10 13.82 -5.81 1.93
CA SER A 10 14.21 -4.40 1.89
C SER A 10 15.19 -4.09 0.76
N ALA A 11 16.17 -4.97 0.50
CA ALA A 11 17.12 -4.82 -0.60
C ALA A 11 16.44 -4.92 -1.98
N LEU A 12 15.53 -5.88 -2.16
CA LEU A 12 14.77 -6.04 -3.42
C LEU A 12 13.93 -4.79 -3.73
N TYR A 13 13.30 -4.20 -2.73
CA TYR A 13 12.47 -3.01 -2.91
C TYR A 13 13.28 -1.72 -3.10
N TRP A 14 14.42 -1.59 -2.41
CA TRP A 14 15.36 -0.50 -2.66
C TRP A 14 15.92 -0.56 -4.09
N GLU A 15 16.28 -1.75 -4.56
CA GLU A 15 16.73 -1.97 -5.95
C GLU A 15 15.61 -1.70 -6.97
N TYR A 16 14.35 -1.93 -6.58
CA TYR A 16 13.20 -1.63 -7.41
C TYR A 16 12.92 -0.11 -7.49
N MET A 17 12.98 0.60 -6.37
CA MET A 17 12.85 2.06 -6.35
C MET A 17 14.03 2.75 -7.02
N SER A 18 15.27 2.27 -6.84
CA SER A 18 16.43 2.87 -7.52
C SER A 18 16.33 2.79 -9.04
N LYS A 19 15.73 1.71 -9.56
CA LYS A 19 15.44 1.53 -11.00
C LYS A 19 14.23 2.34 -11.48
N ILE A 20 13.19 2.54 -10.66
CA ILE A 20 12.00 3.31 -11.05
C ILE A 20 12.26 4.81 -11.00
N TYR A 21 12.90 5.25 -9.94
CA TYR A 21 13.11 6.66 -9.66
C TYR A 21 14.36 7.21 -10.28
N GLU A 22 15.26 6.36 -10.83
CA GLU A 22 16.59 6.72 -11.33
C GLU A 22 17.15 7.86 -10.48
N ILE A 23 17.78 7.54 -9.35
CA ILE A 23 18.21 8.44 -8.23
C ILE A 23 18.78 9.82 -8.66
N GLU A 24 19.10 10.02 -9.93
CA GLU A 24 19.48 11.26 -10.61
C GLU A 24 18.32 12.19 -11.07
N ASN A 25 17.05 11.79 -11.01
CA ASN A 25 15.92 12.57 -11.56
C ASN A 25 15.10 13.28 -10.46
N SER A 26 15.52 14.49 -10.08
CA SER A 26 14.96 15.27 -8.95
C SER A 26 13.43 15.45 -9.01
N ALA A 27 12.84 15.54 -10.20
CA ALA A 27 11.42 15.77 -10.37
C ALA A 27 10.52 14.63 -9.86
N GLN A 28 10.94 13.37 -10.00
CA GLN A 28 10.15 12.23 -9.50
C GLN A 28 10.22 12.15 -7.96
N TYR A 29 11.35 12.53 -7.38
CA TYR A 29 11.48 12.63 -5.93
C TYR A 29 10.60 13.76 -5.37
N ASP A 30 10.61 14.93 -6.02
CA ASP A 30 9.76 16.07 -5.63
C ASP A 30 8.27 15.72 -5.72
N GLU A 31 7.86 14.99 -6.76
CA GLU A 31 6.49 14.50 -6.93
C GLU A 31 6.08 13.55 -5.79
N LEU A 32 6.95 12.60 -5.44
CA LEU A 32 6.69 11.68 -4.32
C LEU A 32 6.66 12.41 -2.98
N ALA A 33 7.57 13.35 -2.74
CA ALA A 33 7.59 14.15 -1.53
C ALA A 33 6.30 14.96 -1.36
N GLU A 34 5.80 15.57 -2.44
CA GLU A 34 4.53 16.30 -2.41
C GLU A 34 3.33 15.36 -2.22
N ALA A 35 3.29 14.20 -2.89
CA ALA A 35 2.25 13.21 -2.70
C ALA A 35 2.19 12.71 -1.24
N MET A 36 3.35 12.44 -0.65
CA MET A 36 3.46 12.02 0.75
C MET A 36 3.04 13.15 1.70
N ARG A 37 3.42 14.40 1.41
CA ARG A 37 2.98 15.58 2.19
C ARG A 37 1.46 15.71 2.18
N LYS A 38 0.83 15.54 1.00
CA LYS A 38 -0.63 15.58 0.84
C LYS A 38 -1.33 14.50 1.66
N MET A 39 -0.80 13.28 1.62
CA MET A 39 -1.27 12.17 2.46
C MET A 39 -1.16 12.53 3.95
N ARG A 40 0.02 12.92 4.43
CA ARG A 40 0.27 13.22 5.86
C ARG A 40 -0.57 14.34 6.45
N LEU A 41 -0.82 15.39 5.66
CA LEU A 41 -1.39 16.64 6.17
C LEU A 41 -2.87 16.84 5.81
N TYR A 42 -3.35 16.23 4.72
CA TYR A 42 -4.71 16.45 4.20
C TYR A 42 -5.50 15.18 3.97
N ALA A 43 -4.90 14.00 4.19
CA ALA A 43 -5.47 12.71 3.83
C ALA A 43 -5.86 12.56 2.35
N ASP A 44 -5.21 13.34 1.47
CA ASP A 44 -5.29 13.20 0.02
C ASP A 44 -4.36 12.06 -0.42
N LEU A 45 -4.98 10.97 -0.87
CA LEU A 45 -4.30 9.75 -1.31
C LEU A 45 -4.18 9.65 -2.83
N GLU A 46 -4.77 10.57 -3.59
CA GLU A 46 -4.89 10.43 -5.04
C GLU A 46 -3.51 10.34 -5.69
N HIS A 47 -2.63 11.28 -5.35
CA HIS A 47 -1.28 11.39 -5.90
C HIS A 47 -0.40 10.18 -5.55
N ILE A 48 -0.44 9.71 -4.30
CA ILE A 48 0.37 8.55 -3.90
C ILE A 48 -0.13 7.27 -4.56
N MET A 49 -1.44 7.15 -4.77
CA MET A 49 -2.04 6.00 -5.44
C MET A 49 -1.81 6.01 -6.96
N GLU A 50 -1.69 7.17 -7.59
CA GLU A 50 -1.21 7.31 -8.97
C GLU A 50 0.23 6.85 -9.11
N ILE A 51 1.12 7.32 -8.24
CA ILE A 51 2.53 6.88 -8.19
C ILE A 51 2.59 5.37 -8.00
N TYR A 52 1.88 4.83 -7.01
CA TYR A 52 1.78 3.40 -6.74
C TYR A 52 1.30 2.60 -7.97
N SER A 53 0.30 3.11 -8.69
CA SER A 53 -0.20 2.48 -9.91
C SER A 53 0.83 2.51 -11.05
N ARG A 54 1.59 3.61 -11.21
CA ARG A 54 2.69 3.68 -12.18
C ARG A 54 3.80 2.70 -11.85
N VAL A 55 4.09 2.51 -10.56
CA VAL A 55 5.07 1.53 -10.07
C VAL A 55 4.66 0.11 -10.48
N ILE A 56 3.42 -0.32 -10.19
CA ILE A 56 2.92 -1.65 -10.60
C ILE A 56 3.04 -1.83 -12.12
N ASN A 57 2.61 -0.84 -12.90
CA ASN A 57 2.61 -0.92 -14.37
C ASN A 57 4.02 -1.01 -14.99
N ARG A 58 5.05 -0.56 -14.28
CA ARG A 58 6.45 -0.65 -14.73
C ARG A 58 7.13 -1.97 -14.32
N MET A 59 6.50 -2.82 -13.51
CA MET A 59 7.05 -4.13 -13.14
C MET A 59 7.26 -5.02 -14.36
N SER A 60 8.35 -5.77 -14.39
CA SER A 60 8.58 -6.72 -15.47
C SER A 60 7.57 -7.88 -15.42
N ASN A 61 7.26 -8.49 -16.57
CA ASN A 61 6.36 -9.65 -16.63
C ASN A 61 6.81 -10.81 -15.70
N ARG A 62 8.11 -10.92 -15.44
CA ARG A 62 8.69 -11.90 -14.51
C ARG A 62 8.34 -11.58 -13.07
N ASP A 63 8.50 -10.32 -12.66
CA ASP A 63 8.19 -9.89 -11.29
C ASP A 63 6.67 -9.97 -11.03
N LEU A 64 5.89 -9.67 -12.05
CA LEU A 64 4.43 -9.79 -12.03
C LEU A 64 3.94 -11.25 -11.94
N LEU A 65 4.75 -12.26 -12.30
CA LEU A 65 4.37 -13.68 -12.21
C LEU A 65 4.10 -14.12 -10.76
N TYR A 66 4.82 -13.52 -9.81
CA TYR A 66 4.72 -13.83 -8.38
C TYR A 66 4.00 -12.74 -7.58
N TYR A 67 3.37 -11.78 -8.27
CA TYR A 67 2.68 -10.67 -7.64
C TYR A 67 1.59 -11.17 -6.69
N ASN A 68 1.56 -10.60 -5.48
CA ASN A 68 0.59 -10.90 -4.45
C ASN A 68 0.47 -9.72 -3.46
N GLU A 69 -0.30 -9.90 -2.39
CA GLU A 69 -0.50 -8.89 -1.34
C GLU A 69 0.81 -8.46 -0.67
N ALA A 70 1.78 -9.37 -0.48
CA ALA A 70 3.08 -9.01 0.07
C ALA A 70 3.93 -8.17 -0.91
N THR A 71 3.79 -8.40 -2.21
CA THR A 71 4.39 -7.56 -3.26
C THR A 71 3.81 -6.15 -3.20
N SER A 72 2.48 -6.09 -3.19
CA SER A 72 1.66 -4.88 -3.09
C SER A 72 2.02 -4.02 -1.88
N LYS A 73 2.09 -4.65 -0.70
CA LYS A 73 2.51 -4.03 0.55
C LYS A 73 3.92 -3.49 0.47
N GLY A 74 4.86 -4.27 -0.06
CA GLY A 74 6.25 -3.85 -0.10
C GLY A 74 6.50 -2.65 -1.02
N ILE A 75 5.81 -2.57 -2.16
CA ILE A 75 5.81 -1.36 -3.00
C ILE A 75 5.38 -0.15 -2.18
N PHE A 76 4.24 -0.23 -1.49
CA PHE A 76 3.72 0.88 -0.70
C PHE A 76 4.64 1.27 0.47
N ILE A 77 5.21 0.28 1.18
CA ILE A 77 6.22 0.50 2.22
C ILE A 77 7.39 1.32 1.66
N THR A 78 7.82 1.03 0.44
CA THR A 78 8.98 1.71 -0.12
C THR A 78 8.67 3.17 -0.45
N LEU A 79 7.48 3.45 -1.00
CA LEU A 79 7.01 4.82 -1.21
C LEU A 79 6.95 5.60 0.10
N VAL A 80 6.41 5.00 1.16
CA VAL A 80 6.34 5.62 2.49
C VAL A 80 7.73 5.80 3.10
N HIS A 81 8.64 4.83 2.89
CA HIS A 81 9.99 4.89 3.45
C HIS A 81 10.81 6.03 2.85
N THR A 82 10.62 6.35 1.56
CA THR A 82 11.31 7.48 0.90
C THR A 82 10.98 8.83 1.52
N ASP A 83 9.79 8.98 2.12
CA ASP A 83 9.41 10.19 2.85
C ASP A 83 10.17 10.35 4.18
N GLY A 84 10.52 9.23 4.84
CA GLY A 84 11.32 9.21 6.06
C GLY A 84 10.65 9.77 7.33
N LEU A 85 9.41 10.27 7.26
CA LEU A 85 8.74 10.87 8.42
C LEU A 85 7.82 9.90 9.18
N TYR A 86 7.21 8.95 8.49
CA TYR A 86 6.38 7.92 9.12
C TYR A 86 7.23 6.87 9.84
N LEU A 87 6.78 6.45 11.02
CA LEU A 87 7.14 5.17 11.59
C LEU A 87 6.30 4.08 10.92
N ILE A 88 6.98 3.08 10.34
CA ILE A 88 6.37 1.95 9.65
C ILE A 88 6.34 0.76 10.59
N GLU A 89 5.15 0.30 10.95
CA GLU A 89 4.94 -0.92 11.75
C GLU A 89 4.40 -2.02 10.83
N SER A 90 5.26 -3.00 10.55
CA SER A 90 4.92 -4.18 9.75
C SER A 90 5.54 -5.43 10.39
N GLU A 91 4.75 -6.31 10.98
CA GLU A 91 5.24 -7.55 11.63
C GLU A 91 4.42 -8.77 11.18
N LYS A 92 4.93 -10.00 11.41
CA LYS A 92 4.45 -11.26 10.78
C LYS A 92 4.36 -12.45 11.76
N SER A 93 3.14 -13.00 11.89
CA SER A 93 2.66 -14.37 12.18
C SER A 93 3.47 -15.40 13.02
N ALA A 94 2.81 -16.02 14.01
CA ALA A 94 2.71 -17.49 14.19
C ALA A 94 1.28 -17.97 14.57
N ASP A 95 0.36 -17.04 14.87
CA ASP A 95 -0.83 -17.27 15.68
C ASP A 95 -2.06 -16.45 15.24
N GLY A 96 -2.08 -15.92 14.00
CA GLY A 96 -3.34 -15.77 13.27
C GLY A 96 -4.01 -14.39 13.13
N GLY A 97 -3.28 -13.26 13.23
CA GLY A 97 -3.84 -11.98 12.77
C GLY A 97 -2.82 -10.83 12.63
N TYR A 98 -2.80 -10.16 11.46
CA TYR A 98 -2.16 -8.85 11.23
C TYR A 98 -2.90 -8.00 10.20
N THR A 99 -3.06 -6.68 10.46
CA THR A 99 -3.27 -5.71 9.39
C THR A 99 -2.04 -5.73 8.50
N ASP A 100 -2.23 -5.58 7.20
CA ASP A 100 -1.06 -5.65 6.34
C ASP A 100 -0.05 -4.53 6.63
N LEU A 101 -0.47 -3.29 6.92
CA LEU A 101 0.49 -2.21 7.20
C LEU A 101 -0.11 -1.17 8.13
N TYR A 102 0.61 -0.80 9.18
CA TYR A 102 0.28 0.35 10.01
C TYR A 102 1.40 1.38 9.94
N ILE A 103 1.05 2.63 9.63
CA ILE A 103 1.99 3.76 9.60
C ILE A 103 1.47 4.86 10.52
N LYS A 104 2.36 5.37 11.37
CA LYS A 104 2.03 6.39 12.36
C LYS A 104 3.16 7.40 12.51
N GLU A 105 2.90 8.47 13.22
CA GLU A 105 3.89 9.50 13.43
C GLU A 105 5.16 8.96 14.10
N ASN A 106 6.30 9.37 13.56
CA ASN A 106 7.55 9.28 14.30
C ASN A 106 7.55 10.39 15.35
N VAL A 107 7.93 10.08 16.59
CA VAL A 107 7.98 11.03 17.71
C VAL A 107 8.82 12.28 17.37
N LEU A 108 9.85 12.14 16.53
CA LEU A 108 10.72 13.22 16.10
C LEU A 108 10.08 14.18 15.08
N TYR A 109 9.03 13.75 14.38
CA TYR A 109 8.43 14.48 13.26
C TYR A 109 6.91 14.64 13.41
N LYS A 110 6.40 14.54 14.64
CA LYS A 110 4.96 14.47 14.94
C LYS A 110 4.18 15.70 14.47
N GLU A 111 4.83 16.86 14.36
CA GLU A 111 4.26 18.11 13.87
C GLU A 111 4.02 18.11 12.35
N HIS A 112 4.73 17.24 11.62
CA HIS A 112 4.61 17.08 10.17
C HIS A 112 3.60 15.98 9.78
N ILE A 113 2.88 15.43 10.75
CA ILE A 113 1.96 14.30 10.57
C ILE A 113 0.64 14.63 11.25
N LYS A 114 -0.44 14.67 10.47
CA LYS A 114 -1.82 14.86 10.96
C LYS A 114 -2.60 13.55 10.93
N TYR A 115 -2.34 12.72 9.92
CA TYR A 115 -3.03 11.46 9.69
C TYR A 115 -2.07 10.27 9.81
N ARG A 116 -2.55 9.22 10.48
CA ARG A 116 -1.94 7.89 10.53
C ARG A 116 -2.83 6.91 9.77
N TYR A 117 -2.26 5.79 9.30
CA TYR A 117 -2.97 4.89 8.40
C TYR A 117 -2.82 3.42 8.78
N MET A 118 -3.95 2.73 8.88
CA MET A 118 -4.01 1.27 8.79
C MET A 118 -4.41 0.90 7.37
N ILE A 119 -3.60 0.06 6.73
CA ILE A 119 -3.70 -0.27 5.32
C ILE A 119 -3.81 -1.79 5.18
N GLU A 120 -4.84 -2.23 4.47
CA GLU A 120 -5.06 -3.63 4.12
C GLU A 120 -4.93 -3.81 2.61
N PHE A 121 -4.12 -4.77 2.18
CA PHE A 121 -3.90 -5.09 0.79
C PHE A 121 -4.70 -6.34 0.41
N LYS A 122 -5.25 -6.31 -0.80
CA LYS A 122 -5.84 -7.48 -1.44
C LYS A 122 -5.29 -7.62 -2.85
N HIS A 123 -5.26 -8.85 -3.34
CA HIS A 123 -4.82 -9.13 -4.71
C HIS A 123 -5.78 -10.10 -5.39
N ILE A 124 -6.36 -9.65 -6.50
CA ILE A 124 -7.18 -10.48 -7.38
C ILE A 124 -6.30 -10.94 -8.53
N LYS A 125 -6.10 -12.26 -8.64
CA LYS A 125 -5.23 -12.81 -9.69
C LYS A 125 -5.90 -12.68 -11.05
N GLU A 126 -5.08 -12.57 -12.09
CA GLU A 126 -5.58 -12.40 -13.45
C GLU A 126 -6.44 -13.57 -13.95
N LYS A 127 -6.16 -14.80 -13.49
CA LYS A 127 -6.99 -15.98 -13.79
C LYS A 127 -8.40 -15.93 -13.19
N ASP A 128 -8.61 -15.09 -12.18
CA ASP A 128 -9.88 -14.93 -11.47
C ASP A 128 -10.66 -13.69 -12.00
N LEU A 129 -10.09 -12.97 -12.98
CA LEU A 129 -10.73 -11.84 -13.63
C LEU A 129 -11.53 -12.24 -14.87
N LYS A 130 -12.61 -11.51 -15.10
CA LYS A 130 -13.33 -11.45 -16.37
C LYS A 130 -12.72 -10.38 -17.27
N GLY A 131 -12.44 -10.73 -18.52
CA GLY A 131 -11.84 -9.84 -19.51
C GLY A 131 -10.32 -9.94 -19.60
N ASP A 132 -9.74 -9.29 -20.61
CA ASP A 132 -8.31 -9.32 -20.89
C ASP A 132 -7.64 -7.99 -20.52
N THR A 133 -6.81 -8.01 -19.47
CA THR A 133 -6.10 -6.80 -18.99
C THR A 133 -5.07 -6.24 -19.99
N LYS A 134 -4.75 -6.98 -21.06
CA LYS A 134 -3.87 -6.49 -22.14
C LYS A 134 -4.60 -5.66 -23.18
N ASN A 135 -5.87 -5.96 -23.42
CA ASN A 135 -6.62 -5.42 -24.56
C ASN A 135 -7.81 -4.54 -24.13
N GLU A 136 -8.21 -4.59 -22.87
CA GLU A 136 -9.34 -3.82 -22.34
C GLU A 136 -8.88 -2.71 -21.39
N SER A 137 -9.65 -1.62 -21.35
CA SER A 137 -9.35 -0.49 -20.46
C SER A 137 -9.52 -0.86 -18.99
N ARG A 138 -8.89 -0.06 -18.13
CA ARG A 138 -9.00 -0.20 -16.67
C ARG A 138 -10.47 -0.17 -16.23
N GLU A 139 -11.24 0.76 -16.77
CA GLU A 139 -12.65 0.98 -16.42
C GLU A 139 -13.50 -0.25 -16.76
N MET A 140 -13.32 -0.81 -17.96
CA MET A 140 -14.03 -2.02 -18.41
C MET A 140 -13.68 -3.24 -17.54
N ILE A 141 -12.41 -3.42 -17.21
CA ILE A 141 -11.97 -4.52 -16.35
C ILE A 141 -12.54 -4.36 -14.93
N ILE A 142 -12.51 -3.15 -14.37
CA ILE A 142 -13.08 -2.90 -13.04
C ILE A 142 -14.60 -3.17 -13.06
N GLU A 143 -15.32 -2.66 -14.06
CA GLU A 143 -16.76 -2.85 -14.20
C GLU A 143 -17.15 -4.33 -14.27
N LYS A 144 -16.48 -5.12 -15.12
CA LYS A 144 -16.72 -6.57 -15.26
C LYS A 144 -16.45 -7.36 -13.98
N ASN A 145 -15.61 -6.83 -13.10
CA ASN A 145 -15.12 -7.51 -11.89
C ASN A 145 -15.60 -6.85 -10.59
N GLN A 146 -16.62 -5.99 -10.62
CA GLN A 146 -17.15 -5.30 -9.43
C GLN A 146 -17.49 -6.29 -8.30
N GLY A 147 -18.12 -7.43 -8.61
CA GLY A 147 -18.51 -8.42 -7.59
C GLY A 147 -17.33 -8.95 -6.77
N ILE A 148 -16.23 -9.38 -7.43
CA ILE A 148 -15.05 -9.89 -6.73
C ILE A 148 -14.26 -8.77 -6.04
N ILE A 149 -14.31 -7.55 -6.56
CA ILE A 149 -13.71 -6.37 -5.92
C ILE A 149 -14.45 -6.06 -4.61
N GLU A 150 -15.78 -5.99 -4.62
CA GLU A 150 -16.59 -5.72 -3.43
C GLU A 150 -16.49 -6.84 -2.37
N GLU A 151 -16.37 -8.10 -2.80
CA GLU A 151 -16.08 -9.22 -1.89
C GLU A 151 -14.73 -9.02 -1.17
N ASN A 152 -13.68 -8.65 -1.91
CA ASN A 152 -12.37 -8.39 -1.32
C ASN A 152 -12.36 -7.17 -0.41
N LYS A 153 -13.09 -6.10 -0.76
CA LYS A 153 -13.28 -4.94 0.13
C LYS A 153 -13.95 -5.34 1.43
N THR A 154 -15.02 -6.14 1.38
CA THR A 154 -15.73 -6.61 2.58
C THR A 154 -14.78 -7.41 3.50
N LYS A 155 -14.00 -8.33 2.93
CA LYS A 155 -12.99 -9.09 3.70
C LYS A 155 -11.95 -8.18 4.34
N ALA A 156 -11.44 -7.20 3.59
CA ALA A 156 -10.46 -6.25 4.08
C ALA A 156 -11.03 -5.35 5.20
N LYS A 157 -12.28 -4.90 5.09
CA LYS A 157 -12.98 -4.15 6.16
C LYS A 157 -13.06 -4.96 7.45
N MET A 158 -13.52 -6.21 7.36
CA MET A 158 -13.60 -7.10 8.54
C MET A 158 -12.24 -7.34 9.18
N GLN A 159 -11.18 -7.46 8.37
CA GLN A 159 -9.82 -7.60 8.87
C GLN A 159 -9.39 -6.33 9.62
N LEU A 160 -9.51 -5.14 9.02
CA LEU A 160 -9.19 -3.85 9.64
C LEU A 160 -9.90 -3.68 11.00
N GLU A 161 -11.21 -3.95 11.07
CA GLU A 161 -12.01 -3.85 12.29
C GLU A 161 -11.52 -4.79 13.39
N ARG A 162 -11.23 -6.05 13.05
CA ARG A 162 -10.68 -7.02 14.00
C ARG A 162 -9.38 -6.50 14.61
N TYR A 163 -8.48 -5.98 13.78
CA TYR A 163 -7.17 -5.50 14.24
C TYR A 163 -7.26 -4.27 15.13
N MET A 164 -8.12 -3.32 14.80
CA MET A 164 -8.33 -2.15 15.65
C MET A 164 -8.75 -2.54 17.06
N LYS A 165 -9.61 -3.56 17.18
CA LYS A 165 -10.09 -4.08 18.46
C LYS A 165 -9.02 -4.85 19.22
N GLU A 166 -8.29 -5.74 18.54
CA GLU A 166 -7.28 -6.60 19.16
C GLU A 166 -6.09 -5.82 19.73
N TYR A 167 -5.64 -4.77 19.02
CA TYR A 167 -4.43 -4.02 19.37
C TYR A 167 -4.68 -2.63 19.96
N ASN A 168 -5.96 -2.30 20.23
CA ASN A 168 -6.35 -1.00 20.79
C ASN A 168 -5.78 0.20 20.00
N ILE A 169 -5.67 0.07 18.67
CA ILE A 169 -5.04 1.07 17.79
C ILE A 169 -5.73 2.43 17.87
N ILE A 170 -7.02 2.46 18.22
CA ILE A 170 -7.76 3.71 18.39
C ILE A 170 -7.08 4.64 19.42
N ASN A 171 -6.43 4.07 20.45
CA ASN A 171 -5.92 4.82 21.59
C ASN A 171 -4.39 4.97 21.61
N ASP A 172 -3.66 4.49 20.61
CA ASP A 172 -2.19 4.51 20.61
C ASP A 172 -1.58 5.85 20.15
N SER A 173 -2.40 6.76 19.62
CA SER A 173 -1.98 8.07 19.11
C SER A 173 -3.17 9.05 19.07
N GLU A 174 -2.85 10.33 19.32
CA GLU A 174 -3.76 11.48 19.19
C GLU A 174 -4.05 11.87 17.72
N LYS A 175 -3.27 11.35 16.77
CA LYS A 175 -3.44 11.63 15.34
C LYS A 175 -4.63 10.88 14.80
N GLU A 176 -5.31 11.47 13.81
CA GLU A 176 -6.50 10.88 13.23
C GLU A 176 -6.13 9.64 12.40
N LEU A 177 -6.76 8.51 12.70
CA LEU A 177 -6.57 7.26 11.99
C LEU A 177 -7.45 7.21 10.73
N LYS A 178 -6.81 7.00 9.58
CA LYS A 178 -7.47 6.62 8.34
C LYS A 178 -7.28 5.14 8.07
N LYS A 179 -8.31 4.50 7.54
CA LYS A 179 -8.28 3.08 7.15
C LYS A 179 -8.33 3.01 5.64
N LEU A 180 -7.35 2.37 5.03
CA LEU A 180 -7.18 2.31 3.59
C LEU A 180 -7.20 0.85 3.13
N ILE A 181 -7.99 0.58 2.10
CA ILE A 181 -7.96 -0.71 1.40
C ILE A 181 -7.32 -0.47 0.04
N ILE A 182 -6.34 -1.30 -0.32
CA ILE A 182 -5.70 -1.28 -1.64
C ILE A 182 -5.87 -2.66 -2.27
N ILE A 183 -6.61 -2.72 -3.36
CA ILE A 183 -6.87 -3.95 -4.12
C ILE A 183 -6.15 -3.85 -5.45
N THR A 184 -5.20 -4.74 -5.67
CA THR A 184 -4.60 -4.93 -6.98
C THR A 184 -5.43 -5.90 -7.81
N VAL A 185 -5.80 -5.48 -9.01
CA VAL A 185 -6.67 -6.19 -9.94
C VAL A 185 -5.80 -6.68 -11.09
N GLY A 186 -5.53 -7.98 -11.10
CA GLY A 186 -4.56 -8.60 -11.99
C GLY A 186 -3.18 -8.01 -11.74
N ARG A 187 -2.43 -7.73 -12.80
CA ARG A 187 -1.02 -7.33 -12.72
C ARG A 187 -0.77 -5.88 -13.15
N LYS A 188 -1.83 -5.06 -13.23
CA LYS A 188 -1.78 -3.72 -13.82
C LYS A 188 -2.54 -2.65 -13.06
N TYR A 189 -3.68 -3.00 -12.49
CA TYR A 189 -4.61 -2.01 -11.95
C TYR A 189 -4.64 -2.05 -10.44
N ALA A 190 -4.82 -0.89 -9.84
CA ALA A 190 -5.13 -0.76 -8.43
C ALA A 190 -6.47 -0.02 -8.27
N VAL A 191 -7.26 -0.50 -7.32
CA VAL A 191 -8.47 0.13 -6.80
C VAL A 191 -8.23 0.36 -5.31
N TRP A 192 -8.67 1.49 -4.78
CA TRP A 192 -8.48 1.81 -3.38
C TRP A 192 -9.67 2.56 -2.81
N GLU A 193 -9.84 2.49 -1.50
CA GLU A 193 -10.94 3.12 -0.76
C GLU A 193 -10.50 3.48 0.65
N VAL A 194 -10.83 4.69 1.10
CA VAL A 194 -10.77 5.04 2.53
C VAL A 194 -12.08 4.62 3.17
N VAL A 195 -12.01 3.81 4.22
CA VAL A 195 -13.20 3.33 4.91
C VAL A 195 -13.45 4.15 6.16
N GLU A 196 -14.72 4.48 6.40
CA GLU A 196 -15.20 5.17 7.61
C GLU A 196 -15.07 4.27 8.84
#